data_AF-A0A6M1PMX7-F1
#
_entry.id   AF-A0A6M1PMX7-F1
#
_cell.length_a   1.000
_cell.length_b   1.000
_cell.length_c   1.000
_cell.angle_alpha   90.00
_cell.angle_beta   90.00
_cell.angle_gamma   90.00
#
_symmetry.space_group_name_H-M   'P 1'
#
loop_
_entity.id
_entity.type
_entity.pdbx_description
1 polymer ?
#
loop_
_entity_poly.entity_id
_entity_poly.type
_entity_poly.pdbx_seq_one_letter_code
_entity_poly.pdbx_strand_id
1 'polypeptide(L)' 'MRIDSAQLCDWGGVNKEFKAFNGIRIPSRSDIVWKEKTGDFTWFQCEITEIEYNESELF' A
#
# COMPACT_ATOMS: atom_id res chain seq x y z
N MET A 1 -14.67 19.56 24.74
CA MET A 1 -14.22 18.48 23.83
C MET A 1 -12.72 18.63 23.67
N ARG A 2 -11.91 17.78 24.29
CA ARG A 2 -10.46 17.75 24.05
C ARG A 2 -10.28 17.09 22.69
N ILE A 3 -9.67 17.80 21.75
CA ILE A 3 -9.09 17.16 20.57
C ILE A 3 -7.80 16.56 21.08
N ASP A 4 -7.80 15.25 21.32
CA ASP A 4 -6.55 14.55 21.58
C ASP A 4 -5.65 14.80 20.37
N SER A 5 -4.48 15.39 20.62
CA SER A 5 -3.49 15.69 19.59
C SER A 5 -3.22 14.45 18.75
N ALA A 6 -3.14 14.62 17.42
CA ALA A 6 -2.86 13.52 16.50
C ALA A 6 -1.71 12.64 17.02
N GLN A 7 -1.98 11.35 17.20
CA GLN A 7 -1.03 10.37 17.71
C GLN A 7 -0.34 9.70 16.52
N LEU A 8 0.99 9.72 16.50
CA LEU A 8 1.76 8.92 15.55
C LEU A 8 1.59 7.44 15.88
N CYS A 9 1.22 6.65 14.88
CA CYS A 9 1.17 5.20 14.93
C CYS A 9 2.09 4.62 13.86
N ASP A 10 2.61 3.42 14.10
CA ASP A 10 3.34 2.69 13.07
C ASP A 10 2.37 2.35 11.93
N TRP A 11 2.87 2.43 10.71
CA TRP A 11 2.09 2.07 9.53
C TRP A 11 2.94 1.32 8.52
N GLY A 12 2.30 0.52 7.69
CA GLY A 12 3.00 -0.20 6.63
C GLY A 12 2.07 -0.97 5.70
N GLY A 13 2.68 -1.53 4.65
CA GLY A 13 2.01 -2.38 3.68
C GLY A 13 2.06 -3.86 4.09
N VAL A 14 0.92 -4.54 4.06
CA VAL A 14 0.81 -5.99 4.20
C VAL A 14 0.51 -6.58 2.83
N ASN A 15 1.49 -7.25 2.24
CA ASN A 15 1.35 -7.89 0.93
C ASN A 15 0.48 -9.15 1.02
N LYS A 16 -0.61 -9.19 0.26
CA LYS A 16 -1.62 -10.27 0.28
C LYS A 16 -1.44 -11.23 -0.89
N GLU A 17 -1.00 -10.72 -2.03
CA GLU A 17 -0.85 -11.48 -3.26
C GLU A 17 0.36 -10.98 -4.05
N PHE A 18 0.98 -11.87 -4.83
CA PHE A 18 2.05 -11.54 -5.76
C PHE A 18 1.72 -12.09 -7.14
N LYS A 19 1.93 -11.28 -8.18
CA LYS A 19 1.80 -11.68 -9.59
C LYS A 19 3.06 -11.29 -10.35
N ALA A 20 3.26 -11.90 -11.52
CA ALA A 20 4.30 -11.49 -12.44
C ALA A 20 3.73 -10.42 -13.39
N PHE A 21 4.37 -9.25 -13.44
CA PHE A 21 4.10 -8.21 -14.44
C PHE A 21 5.36 -8.06 -15.28
N ASN A 22 5.27 -8.30 -16.59
CA ASN A 22 6.40 -8.23 -17.52
C ASN A 22 7.60 -9.10 -17.06
N GLY A 23 7.31 -10.26 -16.45
CA GLY A 23 8.33 -11.20 -15.92
C GLY A 23 8.86 -10.89 -14.51
N ILE A 24 8.46 -9.77 -13.89
CA ILE A 24 8.90 -9.38 -12.54
C ILE A 24 7.82 -9.72 -11.51
N ARG A 25 8.18 -10.45 -10.45
CA ARG A 25 7.26 -10.79 -9.36
C ARG A 25 7.08 -9.59 -8.42
N ILE A 26 5.86 -9.06 -8.35
CA ILE A 26 5.51 -7.84 -7.60
C ILE A 26 4.32 -8.16 -6.68
N PRO A 27 4.24 -7.57 -5.47
CA PRO A 27 3.00 -7.60 -4.68
C PRO A 27 1.86 -6.95 -5.47
N SER A 28 0.93 -7.76 -5.98
CA SER A 28 -0.18 -7.28 -6.79
C SER A 28 -1.33 -6.78 -5.94
N ARG A 29 -1.41 -7.20 -4.67
CA ARG A 29 -2.40 -6.73 -3.70
C ARG A 29 -1.76 -6.50 -2.35
N SER A 30 -2.01 -5.33 -1.77
CA SER A 30 -1.48 -4.95 -0.46
C SER A 30 -2.48 -4.11 0.33
N ASP A 31 -2.57 -4.37 1.63
CA ASP A 31 -3.33 -3.53 2.56
C ASP A 31 -2.37 -2.53 3.21
N ILE A 32 -2.73 -1.25 3.25
CA ILE A 32 -2.03 -0.23 4.03
C ILE A 32 -2.70 -0.16 5.40
N VAL A 33 -1.95 -0.50 6.44
CA VAL A 33 -2.48 -0.68 7.79
C VAL A 33 -1.81 0.30 8.73
N TRP A 34 -2.62 0.99 9.53
CA TRP A 34 -2.20 1.72 10.71
C TRP A 34 -2.32 0.82 11.93
N LYS A 35 -1.27 0.74 12.74
CA LYS A 35 -1.21 -0.05 13.97
C LYS A 35 -1.69 0.78 15.14
N GLU A 36 -3.00 0.98 15.21
CA GLU A 36 -3.63 1.72 16.31
C GLU A 36 -3.58 0.90 17.61
N LYS A 37 -3.68 1.58 18.76
CA LYS A 37 -3.67 0.92 20.08
C LYS A 37 -4.81 -0.07 20.26
N THR A 38 -5.95 0.17 19.60
CA THR A 38 -7.15 -0.68 19.67
C THR A 38 -7.14 -1.79 18.63
N GLY A 39 -6.15 -1.83 17.75
CA GLY A 39 -6.01 -2.84 16.70
C GLY A 39 -5.61 -2.25 15.36
N ASP A 40 -5.55 -3.11 14.36
CA ASP A 40 -5.23 -2.73 13.00
C ASP A 40 -6.38 -1.93 12.36
N PHE A 41 -6.06 -0.79 11.77
CA PHE A 41 -6.95 -0.04 10.92
C PHE A 41 -6.47 -0.10 9.47
N THR A 42 -7.21 -0.82 8.62
CA THR A 42 -6.92 -0.87 7.18
C THR A 42 -7.38 0.43 6.53
N TRP A 43 -6.42 1.31 6.25
CA TRP A 43 -6.68 2.62 5.66
C TRP A 43 -6.94 2.52 4.15
N PHE A 44 -6.22 1.65 3.46
CA PHE A 44 -6.31 1.50 2.00
C PHE A 44 -6.05 0.07 1.56
N GLN A 45 -6.73 -0.37 0.52
CA GLN A 45 -6.47 -1.64 -0.16
C GLN A 45 -6.06 -1.35 -1.59
N CYS A 46 -4.85 -1.74 -1.95
CA CYS A 46 -4.28 -1.54 -3.26
C CYS A 46 -4.37 -2.82 -4.08
N GLU A 47 -4.76 -2.71 -5.34
CA GLU A 47 -4.59 -3.73 -6.36
C GLU A 47 -3.92 -3.12 -7.59
N ILE A 48 -2.84 -3.75 -8.04
CA ILE A 48 -2.14 -3.41 -9.28
C ILE A 48 -2.75 -4.24 -10.40
N THR A 49 -3.28 -3.57 -11.42
CA THR A 49 -3.87 -4.20 -12.60
C THR A 49 -2.88 -4.28 -13.76
N GLU A 50 -1.99 -3.29 -13.89
CA GLU A 50 -1.02 -3.16 -14.97
C GLU A 50 0.17 -2.29 -14.52
N ILE A 51 1.34 -2.46 -15.16
CA ILE A 51 2.54 -1.65 -14.90
C ILE A 51 3.21 -1.32 -16.23
N GLU A 52 3.38 -0.03 -16.49
CA GLU A 52 4.20 0.50 -17.57
C GLU A 52 5.52 1.02 -16.98
N TYR A 53 6.65 0.65 -17.58
CA TYR A 53 7.97 1.00 -17.06
C TYR A 53 8.59 2.09 -17.92
N ASN A 54 8.90 3.25 -17.31
CA ASN A 54 9.70 4.32 -17.91
C ASN A 54 9.55 4.45 -19.44
N GLU A 55 8.31 4.59 -19.91
CA GLU A 55 8.02 4.91 -21.30
C GLU A 55 8.58 6.31 -21.56
N SER A 56 9.86 6.40 -21.94
CA SER A 56 10.43 7.65 -22.41
C SER A 56 9.85 7.89 -23.80
N GLU A 57 8.86 8.76 -23.90
CA GLU A 57 8.47 9.27 -25.21
C GLU A 57 9.70 9.97 -25.80
N LEU A 58 10.29 9.35 -26.82
CA LEU A 58 11.33 9.96 -27.65
C LEU A 58 10.67 11.14 -28.37
N PHE A 59 10.83 12.35 -27.82
CA PHE A 59 10.56 13.59 -28.52
C PHE A 59 11.87 14.31 -28.83
#